data_AF-D0GKS1-F1
#
_entry.id   AF-D0GKS1-F1
#
_cell.length_a   1.000
_cell.length_b   1.000
_cell.length_c   1.000
_cell.angle_alpha   90.00
_cell.angle_beta   90.00
_cell.angle_gamma   90.00
#
_symmetry.space_group_name_H-M   'P 1'
#
loop_
_entity.id
_entity.type
_entity.pdbx_description
1 polymer ?
#
loop_
_entity_poly.entity_id
_entity_poly.type
_entity_poly.pdbx_seq_one_letter_code
_entity_poly.pdbx_strand_id
1 'polypeptide(L)'
;MKIYVLSHGYDYGYDYDKEEARFIGVYSTRKKALKALKEYKKIRGFSSHLDGFYIGSYIVDKTLGWIEGYKTGFFDPEIGFYESKNEVE
;
A
#
# COMPACT_ATOMS: atom_id res chain seq x y z
N MET A 1 -9.50 -7.30 -18.71
CA MET A 1 -10.55 -6.56 -17.95
C MET A 1 -9.88 -5.54 -17.02
N LYS A 2 -10.36 -4.29 -16.93
CA LYS A 2 -9.82 -3.31 -15.96
C LYS A 2 -10.52 -3.45 -14.61
N ILE A 3 -9.74 -3.52 -13.53
CA ILE A 3 -10.21 -3.61 -12.14
C ILE A 3 -9.61 -2.48 -11.30
N TYR A 4 -10.19 -2.27 -10.14
CA TYR A 4 -9.78 -1.26 -9.16
C TYR A 4 -9.68 -1.92 -7.80
N VAL A 5 -8.51 -1.85 -7.17
CA VAL A 5 -8.25 -2.40 -5.84
C VAL A 5 -8.31 -1.26 -4.84
N LEU A 6 -9.13 -1.41 -3.80
CA LEU A 6 -9.15 -0.53 -2.64
C LEU A 6 -8.29 -1.16 -1.54
N SER A 7 -7.36 -0.39 -1.01
CA SER A 7 -6.56 -0.74 0.15
C SER A 7 -6.51 0.43 1.14
N HIS A 8 -6.09 0.14 2.36
CA HIS A 8 -5.81 1.12 3.40
C HIS A 8 -4.46 0.79 4.03
N GLY A 9 -3.58 1.77 4.17
CA GLY A 9 -2.24 1.63 4.72
C GLY A 9 -1.89 2.86 5.53
N TYR A 10 -1.26 2.67 6.70
CA TYR A 10 -0.68 3.78 7.45
C TYR A 10 0.50 3.30 8.29
N ASP A 11 1.49 4.18 8.42
CA ASP A 11 2.64 3.95 9.28
C ASP A 11 2.36 4.50 10.68
N TYR A 12 2.87 3.82 11.70
CA TYR A 12 2.70 4.16 13.11
C TYR A 12 3.89 3.66 13.94
N GLY A 13 3.93 4.05 15.21
CA GLY A 13 5.10 3.84 16.07
C GLY A 13 5.84 5.15 16.34
N TYR A 14 6.83 5.11 17.24
CA TYR A 14 7.60 6.30 17.62
C TYR A 14 8.43 6.81 16.43
N ASP A 15 8.96 5.87 15.63
CA ASP A 15 9.81 6.14 14.47
C ASP A 15 9.13 5.76 13.15
N TYR A 16 7.79 5.63 13.13
CA TYR A 16 7.03 5.13 11.96
C TYR A 16 7.53 3.76 11.46
N ASP A 17 8.07 2.95 12.37
CA ASP A 17 8.70 1.65 12.11
C ASP A 17 7.70 0.51 11.87
N LYS A 18 6.41 0.78 12.08
CA LYS A 18 5.33 -0.20 11.93
C LYS A 18 4.39 0.25 10.85
N GLU A 19 4.02 -0.69 9.99
CA GLU A 19 3.04 -0.47 8.95
C GLU A 19 1.80 -1.31 9.24
N GLU A 20 0.62 -0.72 9.09
CA GLU A 20 -0.65 -1.44 9.06
C GLU A 20 -1.29 -1.32 7.68
N ALA A 21 -1.25 -2.40 6.90
CA ALA A 21 -1.87 -2.50 5.58
C ALA A 21 -3.08 -3.45 5.57
N ARG A 22 -4.15 -3.03 4.91
CA ARG A 22 -5.40 -3.78 4.74
C ARG A 22 -5.83 -3.76 3.28
N PHE A 23 -5.99 -4.94 2.71
CA PHE A 23 -6.67 -5.13 1.44
C PHE A 23 -8.19 -5.12 1.68
N ILE A 24 -8.90 -4.15 1.08
CA ILE A 24 -10.34 -3.98 1.32
C ILE A 24 -11.17 -4.70 0.26
N GLY A 25 -10.78 -4.59 -1.02
CA GLY A 25 -11.51 -5.32 -2.06
C GLY A 25 -11.16 -4.94 -3.49
N VAL A 26 -11.68 -5.74 -4.42
CA VAL A 26 -11.54 -5.56 -5.88
C VAL A 26 -12.88 -5.19 -6.49
N TYR A 27 -12.87 -4.18 -7.36
CA TYR A 27 -14.06 -3.66 -8.01
C TYR A 27 -13.89 -3.59 -9.52
N SER A 28 -14.93 -3.95 -10.26
CA SER A 28 -14.92 -3.89 -11.73
C SER A 28 -15.00 -2.48 -12.31
N THR A 29 -15.31 -1.46 -11.49
CA THR A 29 -15.36 -0.06 -11.92
C THR A 29 -14.85 0.87 -10.81
N ARG A 30 -14.28 2.01 -11.19
CA ARG A 30 -13.80 3.04 -10.24
C ARG A 30 -14.94 3.56 -9.35
N LYS A 31 -16.14 3.71 -9.92
CA LYS A 31 -17.33 4.19 -9.19
C LYS A 31 -17.70 3.27 -8.03
N LYS A 32 -17.61 1.94 -8.23
CA LYS A 32 -17.86 0.95 -7.16
C LYS A 32 -16.80 1.04 -6.06
N ALA A 33 -15.52 1.15 -6.42
CA ALA A 33 -14.45 1.34 -5.45
C ALA A 33 -14.62 2.63 -4.63
N LEU A 34 -14.97 3.75 -5.28
CA LEU A 34 -15.24 5.02 -4.59
C LEU A 34 -16.46 4.93 -3.66
N LYS A 35 -17.50 4.17 -4.02
CA LYS A 35 -18.65 3.93 -3.14
C LYS A 35 -18.21 3.16 -1.89
N ALA A 36 -17.43 2.09 -2.06
CA ALA A 36 -16.91 1.33 -0.92
C ALA A 36 -16.00 2.19 -0.03
N LEU A 37 -15.10 2.99 -0.60
CA LEU A 37 -14.26 3.93 0.14
C LEU A 37 -15.09 4.87 1.02
N LYS A 38 -16.19 5.43 0.50
CA LYS A 38 -17.08 6.30 1.30
C LYS A 38 -17.70 5.59 2.50
N GLU A 39 -18.00 4.30 2.39
CA GLU A 39 -18.54 3.51 3.50
C GLU A 39 -17.43 3.15 4.50
N TYR A 40 -16.25 2.73 4.02
CA TYR A 40 -15.12 2.38 4.87
C TYR A 40 -14.59 3.56 5.70
N LYS A 41 -14.67 4.79 5.17
CA LYS A 41 -14.33 6.00 5.93
C LYS A 41 -15.15 6.19 7.22
N LYS A 42 -16.27 5.50 7.38
CA LYS A 42 -17.14 5.59 8.57
C LYS A 42 -16.86 4.48 9.59
N ILE A 43 -16.09 3.45 9.22
CA ILE A 43 -15.84 2.30 10.08
C ILE A 43 -14.74 2.67 11.09
N ARG A 44 -14.92 2.26 12.36
CA ARG A 44 -13.91 2.46 13.43
C ARG A 44 -12.59 1.79 13.02
N GLY A 45 -11.48 2.48 13.24
CA GLY A 45 -10.12 2.04 12.85
C GLY A 45 -9.70 2.57 11.48
N PHE A 46 -10.58 2.54 10.48
CA PHE A 46 -10.32 3.19 9.20
C PHE A 46 -10.53 4.71 9.26
N SER A 47 -11.52 5.15 10.05
CA SER A 47 -11.85 6.56 10.25
C SER A 47 -10.77 7.38 10.96
N SER A 48 -9.81 6.75 11.64
CA SER A 48 -8.70 7.44 12.30
C SER A 48 -7.57 7.83 11.35
N HIS A 49 -7.52 7.24 10.15
CA HIS A 49 -6.45 7.48 9.16
C HIS A 49 -7.08 7.61 7.76
N LEU A 50 -7.77 8.72 7.50
CA LEU A 50 -8.57 8.91 6.28
C LEU A 50 -7.74 9.12 5.00
N ASP A 51 -6.49 9.50 5.18
CA ASP A 51 -5.45 9.66 4.16
C ASP A 51 -4.81 8.32 3.76
N GLY A 52 -4.86 7.31 4.63
CA GLY A 52 -4.33 5.97 4.35
C GLY A 52 -5.06 5.18 3.24
N PHE A 53 -6.14 5.69 2.65
CA PHE A 53 -6.88 4.99 1.60
C PHE A 53 -6.25 5.16 0.21
N TYR A 54 -6.05 4.03 -0.48
CA TYR A 54 -5.54 3.99 -1.85
C TYR A 54 -6.45 3.20 -2.79
N ILE A 55 -6.64 3.70 -4.02
CA ILE A 55 -7.33 2.97 -5.10
C ILE A 55 -6.39 2.82 -6.29
N GLY A 56 -5.78 1.64 -6.42
CA GLY A 56 -4.98 1.25 -7.58
C GLY A 56 -5.86 0.73 -8.72
N SER A 57 -5.45 0.96 -9.98
CA SER A 57 -6.14 0.38 -11.14
C SER A 57 -5.23 -0.59 -11.89
N TYR A 58 -5.77 -1.77 -12.21
CA TYR A 58 -4.99 -2.86 -12.78
C TYR A 58 -5.75 -3.52 -13.94
N ILE A 59 -5.01 -4.21 -14.81
CA ILE A 59 -5.58 -5.03 -15.88
C ILE A 59 -5.44 -6.49 -15.46
N VAL A 60 -6.56 -7.21 -15.44
CA VAL A 60 -6.58 -8.66 -15.19
C VAL A 60 -5.75 -9.38 -16.26
N ASP A 61 -5.04 -10.42 -15.84
CA ASP A 61 -4.11 -11.22 -16.65
C ASP A 61 -2.91 -10.43 -17.20
N LYS A 62 -2.51 -9.35 -16.50
CA LYS A 62 -1.31 -8.56 -16.81
C LYS A 62 -0.35 -8.54 -15.63
N THR A 63 0.89 -8.98 -15.86
CA THR A 63 1.98 -8.91 -14.89
C THR A 63 2.40 -7.46 -14.63
N LEU A 64 2.70 -7.11 -13.37
CA LEU A 64 3.00 -5.73 -12.94
C LEU A 64 4.46 -5.28 -13.10
N GLY A 65 5.28 -6.03 -13.84
CA GLY A 65 6.61 -5.55 -14.26
C GLY A 65 7.77 -5.86 -13.31
N TRP A 66 7.56 -6.63 -12.24
CA TRP A 66 8.64 -7.16 -11.37
C TRP A 66 9.42 -8.31 -12.03
N ILE A 67 9.79 -8.13 -13.29
CA ILE A 67 10.45 -9.17 -14.12
C ILE A 67 11.87 -9.44 -13.59
N GLU A 68 12.49 -8.42 -12.99
CA GLU A 68 13.82 -8.50 -12.38
C GLU A 68 13.80 -9.05 -10.94
N GLY A 69 12.62 -9.46 -10.43
CA GLY A 69 12.45 -9.97 -9.07
C GLY A 69 12.16 -8.88 -8.05
N TYR A 70 12.53 -9.14 -6.79
CA TYR A 70 12.43 -8.20 -5.67
C TYR A 70 13.79 -8.11 -4.97
N LYS A 71 14.06 -6.97 -4.34
CA LYS A 71 15.26 -6.74 -3.52
C LYS A 71 14.87 -6.69 -2.05
N THR A 72 15.71 -7.24 -1.20
CA THR A 72 15.60 -7.15 0.26
C THR A 72 16.81 -6.39 0.78
N GLY A 73 16.59 -5.49 1.72
CA GLY A 73 17.66 -4.68 2.29
C GLY A 73 17.19 -4.00 3.57
N PHE A 74 18.06 -3.16 4.10
CA PHE A 74 17.79 -2.31 5.24
C PHE A 74 17.50 -0.89 4.72
N PHE A 75 16.72 -0.14 5.48
CA PHE A 75 16.48 1.28 5.22
C PHE A 75 17.04 2.05 6.39
N ASP A 76 17.91 3.01 6.09
CA ASP A 76 18.39 4.00 7.04
C ASP A 76 17.90 5.39 6.58
N PRO A 77 17.37 6.24 7.47
CA PRO A 77 16.82 7.53 7.08
C PRO A 77 17.83 8.50 6.45
N GLU A 78 19.13 8.37 6.73
CA GLU A 78 20.17 9.26 6.25
C GLU A 78 20.74 8.80 4.90
N ILE A 79 20.92 7.49 4.71
CA ILE A 79 21.53 6.93 3.50
C ILE A 79 20.56 6.25 2.52
N GLY A 80 19.32 6.00 2.95
CA GLY A 80 18.29 5.34 2.15
C GLY A 80 18.35 3.81 2.21
N PHE A 81 17.93 3.14 1.14
CA PHE A 81 17.89 1.68 1.05
C PHE A 81 19.25 1.10 0.65
N TYR A 82 19.71 0.07 1.38
CA TYR A 82 20.98 -0.62 1.13
C TYR A 82 20.85 -2.14 1.36
N GLU A 83 21.61 -2.95 0.62
CA GLU A 83 21.41 -4.40 0.58
C GLU A 83 22.26 -5.15 1.64
N SER A 84 23.36 -4.56 2.14
CA SER A 84 24.22 -5.19 3.14
C SER A 84 24.64 -4.25 4.27
N LYS A 85 24.62 -4.72 5.52
CA LYS A 85 25.07 -3.94 6.70
C LYS A 85 26.52 -3.46 6.62
N ASN A 86 27.35 -4.05 5.76
CA ASN A 86 28.77 -3.73 5.64
C ASN A 86 29.05 -2.59 4.64
N GLU A 87 28.03 -2.05 3.97
CA GLU A 87 28.19 -0.90 3.04
C GLU A 87 28.18 0.46 3.76
N VAL A 88 28.02 0.46 5.08
CA VAL A 88 27.86 1.66 5.92
C VAL A 88 29.04 1.82 6.92
N GLU A 89 30.06 0.96 6.85
CA GLU A 89 31.30 1.08 7.65
C GLU A 89 32.41 1.86 6.94
#